data_AF-A0A150HE40-F1
#
_entry.id   AF-A0A150HE40-F1
#
_cell.length_a   1.000
_cell.length_b   1.000
_cell.length_c   1.000
_cell.angle_alpha   90.00
_cell.angle_beta   90.00
_cell.angle_gamma   90.00
#
_symmetry.space_group_name_H-M   'P 1'
#
loop_
_entity.id
_entity.type
_entity.pdbx_description
1 polymer ?
#
loop_
_entity_poly.entity_id
_entity_poly.type
_entity_poly.pdbx_seq_one_letter_code
_entity_poly.pdbx_strand_id
1 'polypeptide(L)'
;MDDERAQPWQLLTETEVYNGYTRVRRDTYRLPDGSVSDWDVLDQGDTVAVIAFTDTGDALLFEQYRVGPRALVRELPGGLIDTGEDALTAGARELLEETGHRAAALFHAGSEWSGANSTRRKNVVVAAGCRRVADPHWEDGETGVVRTIGIDELVAHLLAGGLSDAGEAARGLLVFTRASVADPVLRRAQERVRSALERALRSTPVADPVDEFALFWDRFDPADPATAHAELGRLLDACGQEDARAAFERASLYDALGEEEAAIPLYRQALDRGLAAPHRTQAVIQLASSLRNVGDASAAMALLRTVGDDDPLIAPARAFLALALHDDEKPTAAVRTALQTLAPMLPQYRRAVDAYAGELASLARIRAIAVGLVVQDGRVLLESYPETDRHGEFLRAPGGGIEFGETAARAVVREFAEELAAEFDDAVLAAVTENIFDSGSGRGHEIVHVFRGRSPQLAALPVGERLPVRDSHTTVGWYEIAALWAADAPPVYPVGVLDLLR
;
A
#
# COMPACT_ATOMS: atom_id res chain seq x y z
N MET A 1 53.87 -24.48 -7.73
CA MET A 1 52.43 -24.77 -7.68
C MET A 1 52.11 -25.35 -9.03
N ASP A 2 52.03 -26.67 -9.09
CA ASP A 2 51.65 -27.39 -10.31
C ASP A 2 50.22 -27.01 -10.73
N ASP A 3 50.02 -27.09 -12.03
CA ASP A 3 48.95 -26.57 -12.87
C ASP A 3 47.59 -27.28 -12.64
N GLU A 4 46.99 -27.15 -11.45
CA GLU A 4 45.58 -27.53 -11.21
C GLU A 4 44.64 -26.55 -11.92
N ARG A 5 44.42 -26.75 -13.21
CA ARG A 5 43.45 -25.97 -13.99
C ARG A 5 42.04 -26.51 -13.81
N ALA A 6 41.10 -25.61 -13.54
CA ALA A 6 39.67 -25.92 -13.63
C ALA A 6 39.34 -26.46 -15.03
N GLN A 7 38.60 -27.57 -15.08
CA GLN A 7 38.16 -28.17 -16.34
C GLN A 7 36.81 -27.58 -16.76
N PRO A 8 36.61 -27.24 -18.05
CA PRO A 8 35.33 -26.75 -18.53
C PRO A 8 34.27 -27.84 -18.42
N TRP A 9 33.04 -27.42 -18.11
CA TRP A 9 31.90 -28.32 -18.09
C TRP A 9 31.40 -28.55 -19.52
N GLN A 10 30.82 -29.71 -19.78
CA GLN A 10 30.24 -30.02 -21.09
C GLN A 10 28.76 -29.66 -21.08
N LEU A 11 28.36 -28.70 -21.91
CA LEU A 11 26.95 -28.40 -22.17
C LEU A 11 26.29 -29.62 -22.85
N LEU A 12 25.18 -30.09 -22.29
CA LEU A 12 24.41 -31.22 -22.79
C LEU A 12 23.16 -30.77 -23.52
N THR A 13 22.38 -29.88 -22.90
CA THR A 13 21.10 -29.40 -23.45
C THR A 13 20.81 -27.96 -23.06
N GLU A 14 20.03 -27.32 -23.92
CA GLU A 14 19.61 -25.92 -23.83
C GLU A 14 18.09 -25.89 -24.01
N THR A 15 17.34 -25.38 -23.04
CA THR A 15 15.86 -25.33 -23.08
C THR A 15 15.35 -23.95 -22.71
N GLU A 16 14.55 -23.31 -23.55
CA GLU A 16 13.89 -22.05 -23.19
C GLU A 16 12.82 -22.31 -22.12
N VAL A 17 12.92 -21.63 -20.97
CA VAL A 17 11.97 -21.77 -19.85
C VAL A 17 11.08 -20.55 -19.68
N TYR A 18 11.55 -19.37 -20.10
CA TYR A 18 10.78 -18.14 -20.07
C TYR A 18 11.21 -17.21 -21.21
N ASN A 19 10.23 -16.57 -21.86
CA ASN A 19 10.45 -15.66 -22.97
C ASN A 19 9.47 -14.49 -22.87
N GLY A 20 9.91 -13.43 -22.18
CA GLY A 20 9.18 -12.18 -22.00
C GLY A 20 10.10 -10.98 -22.25
N TYR A 21 10.06 -9.97 -21.38
CA TYR A 21 10.99 -8.83 -21.46
C TYR A 21 12.47 -9.25 -21.35
N THR A 22 12.74 -10.32 -20.60
CA THR A 22 14.03 -11.03 -20.61
C THR A 22 13.79 -12.47 -21.00
N ARG A 23 14.77 -13.09 -21.67
CA ARG A 23 14.76 -14.51 -21.98
C ARG A 23 15.56 -15.28 -20.92
N VAL A 24 15.02 -16.40 -20.46
CA VAL A 24 15.68 -17.33 -19.55
C VAL A 24 15.71 -18.71 -20.18
N ARG A 25 16.90 -19.30 -20.23
CA ARG A 25 17.12 -20.68 -20.67
C ARG A 25 17.56 -21.53 -19.47
N ARG A 26 17.23 -22.82 -19.50
CA ARG A 26 17.80 -23.84 -18.62
C ARG A 26 18.84 -24.63 -19.40
N ASP A 27 20.07 -24.55 -18.93
CA ASP A 27 21.21 -25.25 -19.48
C ASP A 27 21.60 -26.41 -18.57
N THR A 28 21.70 -27.60 -19.14
CA THR A 28 22.13 -28.80 -18.43
C THR A 28 23.58 -29.08 -18.77
N TYR A 29 24.44 -29.17 -17.75
CA TYR A 29 25.86 -29.41 -17.88
C TYR A 29 26.27 -30.75 -17.28
N ARG A 30 27.26 -31.40 -17.89
CA ARG A 30 28.06 -32.46 -17.26
C ARG A 30 29.32 -31.84 -16.64
N LEU A 31 29.47 -32.05 -15.34
CA LEU A 31 30.59 -31.56 -14.55
C LEU A 31 31.84 -32.48 -14.71
N PRO A 32 33.04 -32.03 -14.28
CA PRO A 32 34.27 -32.81 -14.43
C PRO A 32 34.27 -34.14 -13.66
N ASP A 33 33.48 -34.24 -12.59
CA ASP A 33 33.27 -35.47 -11.82
C ASP A 33 32.26 -36.44 -12.47
N GLY A 34 31.67 -36.05 -13.61
CA GLY A 34 30.66 -36.81 -14.34
C GLY A 34 29.22 -36.58 -13.88
N SER A 35 29.00 -35.79 -12.83
CA SER A 35 27.65 -35.41 -12.39
C SER A 35 26.96 -34.48 -13.39
N VAL A 36 25.63 -34.40 -13.32
CA VAL A 36 24.81 -33.56 -14.20
C VAL A 36 24.06 -32.53 -13.37
N SER A 37 24.05 -31.27 -13.81
CA SER A 37 23.45 -30.14 -13.11
C SER A 37 22.78 -29.17 -14.07
N ASP A 38 21.62 -28.64 -13.67
CA ASP A 38 20.85 -27.65 -14.41
C ASP A 38 21.12 -26.24 -13.87
N TRP A 39 21.21 -25.27 -14.78
CA TRP A 39 21.47 -23.86 -14.48
C TRP A 39 20.53 -22.97 -15.27
N ASP A 40 19.89 -22.01 -14.59
CA ASP A 40 19.11 -20.99 -15.26
C ASP A 40 20.04 -19.87 -15.75
N VAL A 41 20.01 -19.60 -17.05
CA VAL A 41 20.86 -18.66 -17.78
C VAL A 41 20.00 -17.51 -18.32
N LEU A 42 20.40 -16.29 -17.99
CA LEU A 42 19.81 -15.07 -18.54
C LEU A 42 20.40 -14.83 -19.93
N ASP A 43 19.58 -15.05 -20.94
CA ASP A 43 19.96 -14.92 -22.35
C ASP A 43 19.60 -13.53 -22.85
N GLN A 44 20.59 -12.67 -22.88
CA GLN A 44 20.47 -11.22 -23.04
C GLN A 44 21.51 -10.69 -24.03
N GLY A 45 21.11 -9.73 -24.87
CA GLY A 45 22.01 -9.02 -25.78
C GLY A 45 22.96 -8.07 -25.04
N ASP A 46 24.08 -7.73 -25.69
CA ASP A 46 25.09 -6.83 -25.13
C ASP A 46 24.56 -5.39 -25.00
N THR A 47 25.13 -4.64 -24.05
CA THR A 47 24.78 -3.23 -23.82
C THR A 47 26.01 -2.34 -23.87
N VAL A 48 25.78 -1.03 -23.98
CA VAL A 48 26.80 0.00 -23.85
C VAL A 48 26.33 1.11 -22.90
N ALA A 49 27.16 1.51 -21.95
CA ALA A 49 27.01 2.70 -21.14
C ALA A 49 28.05 3.76 -21.55
N VAL A 50 27.66 5.04 -21.59
CA VAL A 50 28.46 6.14 -22.11
C VAL A 50 28.78 7.15 -21.01
N ILE A 51 30.05 7.21 -20.61
CA ILE A 51 30.55 8.26 -19.74
C ILE A 51 30.84 9.51 -20.58
N ALA A 52 29.83 10.37 -20.72
CA ALA A 52 29.88 11.51 -21.63
C ALA A 52 30.23 12.82 -20.93
N PHE A 53 31.37 13.40 -21.32
CA PHE A 53 31.82 14.71 -20.85
C PHE A 53 31.55 15.78 -21.90
N THR A 54 30.84 16.82 -21.47
CA THR A 54 30.62 18.05 -22.24
C THR A 54 31.94 18.83 -22.45
N ASP A 55 31.92 19.86 -23.31
CA ASP A 55 33.08 20.76 -23.49
C ASP A 55 33.52 21.44 -22.18
N THR A 56 32.56 21.79 -21.31
CA THR A 56 32.82 22.38 -19.98
C THR A 56 33.42 21.36 -19.00
N GLY A 57 33.21 20.06 -19.25
CA GLY A 57 33.73 18.95 -18.43
C GLY A 57 32.70 18.33 -17.51
N ASP A 58 31.46 18.79 -17.55
CA ASP A 58 30.35 18.19 -16.82
C ASP A 58 29.96 16.85 -17.46
N ALA A 59 29.58 15.90 -16.63
CA ALA A 59 29.13 14.58 -17.06
C ALA A 59 27.61 14.62 -17.35
N LEU A 60 27.20 14.02 -18.46
CA LEU A 60 25.80 13.82 -18.80
C LEU A 60 25.26 12.59 -18.08
N LEU A 61 24.04 12.72 -17.55
CA LEU A 61 23.27 11.63 -16.97
C LEU A 61 21.88 11.60 -17.60
N PHE A 62 21.24 10.44 -17.54
CA PHE A 62 19.84 10.25 -17.92
C PHE A 62 19.05 9.75 -16.70
N GLU A 63 18.14 10.59 -16.20
CA GLU A 63 17.26 10.26 -15.07
C GLU A 63 15.98 9.61 -15.60
N GLN A 64 15.79 8.33 -15.30
CA GLN A 64 14.65 7.56 -15.78
C GLN A 64 14.06 6.66 -14.70
N TYR A 65 12.79 6.29 -14.84
CA TYR A 65 12.15 5.36 -13.91
C TYR A 65 12.56 3.92 -14.23
N ARG A 66 13.22 3.24 -13.29
CA ARG A 66 13.60 1.84 -13.43
C ARG A 66 12.64 0.94 -12.66
N VAL A 67 11.99 0.02 -13.38
CA VAL A 67 10.95 -0.87 -12.84
C VAL A 67 11.46 -1.85 -11.77
N GLY A 68 12.73 -2.26 -11.84
CA GLY A 68 13.36 -3.14 -10.86
C GLY A 68 13.44 -2.51 -9.46
N PRO A 69 14.17 -1.39 -9.29
CA PRO A 69 14.23 -0.67 -8.02
C PRO A 69 12.98 0.18 -7.71
N ARG A 70 12.04 0.34 -8.67
CA ARG A 70 10.82 1.16 -8.54
C ARG A 70 11.11 2.61 -8.14
N ALA A 71 12.16 3.16 -8.73
CA ALA A 71 12.66 4.49 -8.41
C ALA A 71 13.11 5.23 -9.67
N LEU A 72 13.20 6.56 -9.57
CA LEU A 72 13.95 7.36 -10.52
C LEU A 72 15.45 7.12 -10.26
N VAL A 73 16.16 6.69 -11.29
CA VAL A 73 17.59 6.38 -11.24
C VAL A 73 18.32 7.28 -12.23
N ARG A 74 19.44 7.87 -11.81
CA ARG A 74 20.22 8.84 -12.60
C ARG A 74 21.44 8.16 -13.24
N GLU A 75 21.23 7.44 -14.31
CA GLU A 75 22.25 6.57 -14.90
C GLU A 75 23.05 7.29 -15.98
N LEU A 76 24.09 6.62 -16.49
CA LEU A 76 24.76 7.04 -17.69
C LEU A 76 23.83 6.82 -18.90
N PRO A 77 23.94 7.65 -19.94
CA PRO A 77 23.30 7.37 -21.21
C PRO A 77 23.80 6.03 -21.78
N GLY A 78 22.91 5.24 -22.38
CA GLY A 78 23.28 3.94 -22.92
C GLY A 78 22.10 2.99 -23.14
N GLY A 79 22.35 1.94 -23.92
CA GLY A 79 21.32 1.01 -24.33
C GLY A 79 21.87 -0.29 -24.91
N LEU A 80 21.04 -0.97 -25.69
CA LEU A 80 21.39 -2.25 -26.33
C LEU A 80 22.33 -2.01 -27.51
N ILE A 81 23.25 -2.96 -27.72
CA ILE A 81 24.05 -3.01 -28.94
C ILE A 81 23.30 -3.86 -29.96
N ASP A 82 22.99 -3.27 -31.11
CA ASP A 82 22.28 -3.96 -32.18
C ASP A 82 23.14 -5.04 -32.84
N THR A 83 22.47 -5.99 -33.50
CA THR A 83 23.16 -7.09 -34.17
C THR A 83 24.06 -6.57 -35.28
N GLY A 84 25.37 -6.76 -35.14
CA GLY A 84 26.38 -6.28 -36.09
C GLY A 84 26.88 -4.86 -35.82
N GLU A 85 26.35 -4.17 -34.80
CA GLU A 85 26.83 -2.89 -34.32
C GLU A 85 28.02 -3.07 -33.37
N ASP A 86 29.00 -2.17 -33.40
CA ASP A 86 30.08 -2.15 -32.39
C ASP A 86 29.75 -1.19 -31.24
N ALA A 87 30.42 -1.37 -30.10
CA ALA A 87 30.15 -0.58 -28.90
C ALA A 87 30.35 0.94 -29.08
N LEU A 88 31.28 1.36 -29.95
CA LEU A 88 31.52 2.79 -30.20
C LEU A 88 30.37 3.41 -31.00
N THR A 89 29.88 2.67 -32.00
CA THR A 89 28.76 3.08 -32.85
C THR A 89 27.47 3.12 -32.03
N ALA A 90 27.20 2.05 -31.27
CA ALA A 90 26.06 1.99 -30.36
C ALA A 90 26.11 3.12 -29.33
N GLY A 91 27.26 3.34 -28.67
CA GLY A 91 27.40 4.40 -27.68
C GLY A 91 27.22 5.80 -28.28
N ALA A 92 27.64 6.03 -29.53
CA ALA A 92 27.40 7.29 -30.22
C ALA A 92 25.93 7.51 -30.58
N ARG A 93 25.23 6.44 -30.96
CA ARG A 93 23.80 6.44 -31.28
C ARG A 93 22.98 6.72 -30.02
N GLU A 94 23.15 5.92 -28.97
CA GLU A 94 22.45 6.04 -27.69
C GLU A 94 22.66 7.43 -27.06
N LEU A 95 23.90 7.94 -27.06
CA LEU A 95 24.18 9.29 -26.56
C LEU A 95 23.38 10.36 -27.31
N LEU A 96 23.23 10.22 -28.63
CA LEU A 96 22.48 11.18 -29.44
C LEU A 96 20.97 11.03 -29.22
N GLU A 97 20.45 9.81 -29.17
CA GLU A 97 19.03 9.51 -28.97
C GLU A 97 18.57 9.96 -27.58
N GLU A 98 19.23 9.52 -26.51
CA GLU A 98 18.78 9.82 -25.15
C GLU A 98 19.03 11.27 -24.72
N THR A 99 20.09 11.90 -25.23
CA THR A 99 20.54 13.22 -24.73
C THR A 99 20.60 14.33 -25.76
N GLY A 100 20.50 14.03 -27.06
CA GLY A 100 20.70 15.01 -28.13
C GLY A 100 22.15 15.47 -28.32
N HIS A 101 23.13 14.81 -27.67
CA HIS A 101 24.54 15.19 -27.74
C HIS A 101 25.34 14.36 -28.74
N ARG A 102 26.31 15.00 -29.38
CA ARG A 102 27.34 14.35 -30.20
C ARG A 102 28.72 14.57 -29.59
N ALA A 103 29.47 13.49 -29.44
CA ALA A 103 30.85 13.52 -28.96
C ALA A 103 31.82 13.97 -30.07
N ALA A 104 32.88 14.69 -29.69
CA ALA A 104 33.99 14.99 -30.60
C ALA A 104 34.97 13.82 -30.72
N ALA A 105 35.11 13.03 -29.65
CA ALA A 105 35.94 11.83 -29.63
C ALA A 105 35.36 10.76 -28.70
N LEU A 106 35.58 9.50 -29.04
CA LEU A 106 35.08 8.33 -28.30
C LEU A 106 36.24 7.37 -27.98
N PHE A 107 36.15 6.69 -26.85
CA PHE A 107 37.11 5.68 -26.41
C PHE A 107 36.39 4.47 -25.82
N HIS A 108 36.65 3.28 -26.34
CA HIS A 108 36.09 2.04 -25.79
C HIS A 108 36.93 1.58 -24.61
N ALA A 109 36.34 1.61 -23.41
CA ALA A 109 36.98 1.19 -22.16
C ALA A 109 36.81 -0.32 -21.89
N GLY A 110 36.44 -1.10 -22.91
CA GLY A 110 36.20 -2.54 -22.86
C GLY A 110 34.84 -2.89 -22.25
N SER A 111 34.71 -4.15 -21.83
CA SER A 111 33.47 -4.70 -21.30
C SER A 111 33.67 -5.67 -20.13
N GLU A 112 32.58 -5.90 -19.40
CA GLU A 112 32.46 -6.89 -18.33
C GLU A 112 31.22 -7.77 -18.50
N TRP A 113 31.19 -8.93 -17.85
CA TRP A 113 29.99 -9.76 -17.83
C TRP A 113 28.97 -9.17 -16.86
N SER A 114 27.70 -9.15 -17.24
CA SER A 114 26.64 -8.63 -16.37
C SER A 114 26.44 -9.47 -15.10
N GLY A 115 26.80 -10.76 -15.13
CA GLY A 115 26.71 -11.68 -14.01
C GLY A 115 27.19 -13.09 -14.39
N ALA A 116 27.36 -13.96 -13.41
CA ALA A 116 27.91 -15.31 -13.62
C ALA A 116 27.04 -16.18 -14.56
N ASN A 117 25.72 -15.96 -14.56
CA ASN A 117 24.75 -16.71 -15.37
C ASN A 117 24.08 -15.83 -16.44
N SER A 118 24.68 -14.71 -16.85
CA SER A 118 24.17 -13.87 -17.93
C SER A 118 25.07 -13.93 -19.15
N THR A 119 24.46 -13.99 -20.34
CA THR A 119 25.19 -13.90 -21.61
C THR A 119 25.55 -12.47 -22.00
N ARG A 120 25.06 -11.46 -21.28
CA ARG A 120 25.28 -10.04 -21.61
C ARG A 120 26.68 -9.59 -21.24
N ARG A 121 27.37 -9.00 -22.21
CA ARG A 121 28.51 -8.11 -21.98
C ARG A 121 28.01 -6.67 -21.86
N LYS A 122 28.42 -6.00 -20.79
CA LYS A 122 28.19 -4.56 -20.63
C LYS A 122 29.45 -3.81 -21.05
N ASN A 123 29.34 -2.99 -22.09
CA ASN A 123 30.43 -2.22 -22.67
C ASN A 123 30.43 -0.81 -22.11
N VAL A 124 31.62 -0.22 -21.99
CA VAL A 124 31.74 1.16 -21.52
C VAL A 124 32.48 1.99 -22.54
N VAL A 125 31.88 3.12 -22.91
CA VAL A 125 32.47 4.10 -23.82
C VAL A 125 32.65 5.41 -23.08
N VAL A 126 33.82 6.03 -23.23
CA VAL A 126 34.07 7.40 -22.76
C VAL A 126 33.91 8.34 -23.95
N ALA A 127 33.00 9.30 -23.82
CA ALA A 127 32.73 10.32 -24.82
C ALA A 127 33.25 11.68 -24.34
N ALA A 128 34.01 12.38 -25.16
CA ALA A 128 34.59 13.67 -24.80
C ALA A 128 34.26 14.76 -25.82
N GLY A 129 34.12 15.99 -25.32
CA GLY A 129 33.74 17.15 -26.12
C GLY A 129 32.30 17.06 -26.62
N CYS A 130 31.40 16.58 -25.75
CA CYS A 130 30.00 16.38 -26.10
C CYS A 130 29.29 17.74 -26.26
N ARG A 131 28.62 17.92 -27.39
CA ARG A 131 27.82 19.13 -27.69
C ARG A 131 26.41 18.72 -28.04
N ARG A 132 25.43 19.45 -27.52
CA ARG A 132 24.03 19.28 -27.92
C ARG A 132 23.88 19.73 -29.37
N VAL A 133 23.37 18.85 -30.21
CA VAL A 133 23.15 19.08 -31.65
C VAL A 133 21.70 18.82 -32.07
N ALA A 134 20.90 18.20 -31.19
CA ALA A 134 19.49 17.90 -31.40
C ALA A 134 18.73 17.91 -30.06
N ASP A 135 17.41 17.78 -30.14
CA ASP A 135 16.58 17.39 -29.01
C ASP A 135 16.66 15.87 -28.82
N PRO A 136 16.55 15.35 -27.57
CA PRO A 136 16.43 13.92 -27.33
C PRO A 136 15.27 13.29 -28.10
N HIS A 137 15.45 12.05 -28.52
CA HIS A 137 14.44 11.22 -29.16
C HIS A 137 14.46 9.84 -28.51
N TRP A 138 13.41 9.52 -27.76
CA TRP A 138 13.29 8.26 -27.01
C TRP A 138 12.33 7.30 -27.69
N GLU A 139 12.51 6.01 -27.46
CA GLU A 139 11.63 4.98 -28.01
C GLU A 139 10.27 4.92 -27.30
N ASP A 140 9.31 4.22 -27.92
CA ASP A 140 7.99 4.00 -27.34
C ASP A 140 8.10 3.26 -25.99
N GLY A 141 7.70 3.95 -24.91
CA GLY A 141 7.76 3.42 -23.54
C GLY A 141 8.93 3.93 -22.71
N GLU A 142 9.82 4.72 -23.29
CA GLU A 142 10.91 5.37 -22.57
C GLU A 142 10.53 6.79 -22.15
N THR A 143 10.85 7.14 -20.90
CA THR A 143 10.66 8.49 -20.37
C THR A 143 11.82 8.84 -19.44
N GLY A 144 12.31 10.06 -19.55
CA GLY A 144 13.37 10.51 -18.65
C GLY A 144 13.69 11.99 -18.78
N VAL A 145 14.76 12.39 -18.10
CA VAL A 145 15.26 13.77 -18.13
C VAL A 145 16.78 13.75 -18.19
N VAL A 146 17.33 14.49 -19.15
CA VAL A 146 18.79 14.70 -19.23
C VAL A 146 19.24 15.59 -18.08
N ARG A 147 20.22 15.12 -17.31
CA ARG A 147 20.86 15.86 -16.21
C ARG A 147 22.34 16.05 -16.51
N THR A 148 22.94 17.02 -15.83
CA THR A 148 24.39 17.21 -15.80
C THR A 148 24.85 17.24 -14.36
N ILE A 149 26.05 16.69 -14.11
CA ILE A 149 26.72 16.81 -12.83
C ILE A 149 28.19 17.20 -13.03
N GLY A 150 28.76 17.88 -12.04
CA GLY A 150 30.17 18.24 -12.09
C GLY A 150 31.05 16.98 -12.05
N ILE A 151 32.23 17.02 -12.69
CA ILE A 151 33.13 15.87 -12.69
C ILE A 151 33.60 15.45 -11.28
N ASP A 152 33.64 16.40 -10.35
CA ASP A 152 33.98 16.13 -8.94
C ASP A 152 32.85 15.41 -8.20
N GLU A 153 31.60 15.61 -8.64
CA GLU A 153 30.43 14.93 -8.09
C GLU A 153 30.23 13.56 -8.74
N LEU A 154 30.71 13.35 -9.97
CA LEU A 154 30.56 12.09 -10.70
C LEU A 154 31.10 10.89 -9.91
N VAL A 155 32.29 10.99 -9.33
CA VAL A 155 32.85 9.85 -8.59
C VAL A 155 32.03 9.55 -7.34
N ALA A 156 31.59 10.59 -6.61
CA ALA A 156 30.73 10.41 -5.45
C ALA A 156 29.38 9.80 -5.84
N HIS A 157 28.80 10.27 -6.95
CA HIS A 157 27.57 9.74 -7.55
C HIS A 157 27.72 8.25 -7.84
N LEU A 158 28.76 7.84 -8.59
CA LEU A 158 29.02 6.43 -8.90
C LEU A 158 29.29 5.55 -7.66
N LEU A 159 29.74 6.12 -6.56
CA LEU A 159 30.01 5.37 -5.32
C LEU A 159 28.82 5.33 -4.35
N ALA A 160 27.73 6.05 -4.63
CA ALA A 160 26.58 6.19 -3.73
C ALA A 160 25.61 4.99 -3.75
N GLY A 161 25.90 3.93 -4.51
CA GLY A 161 25.08 2.71 -4.58
C GLY A 161 23.72 2.84 -5.28
N GLY A 162 23.34 4.03 -5.70
CA GLY A 162 22.00 4.32 -6.25
C GLY A 162 21.84 4.18 -7.77
N LEU A 163 22.70 3.43 -8.47
CA LEU A 163 22.66 3.27 -9.95
C LEU A 163 22.97 1.84 -10.39
N SER A 164 22.50 1.44 -11.58
CA SER A 164 22.75 0.08 -12.10
C SER A 164 24.07 -0.09 -12.87
N ASP A 165 24.72 0.99 -13.26
CA ASP A 165 25.91 1.03 -14.13
C ASP A 165 27.17 1.54 -13.42
N ALA A 166 27.10 1.71 -12.10
CA ALA A 166 28.16 2.36 -11.33
C ALA A 166 29.50 1.60 -11.38
N GLY A 167 29.44 0.26 -11.27
CA GLY A 167 30.61 -0.61 -11.30
C GLY A 167 31.34 -0.58 -12.65
N GLU A 168 30.58 -0.64 -13.75
CA GLU A 168 31.16 -0.59 -15.09
C GLU A 168 31.73 0.80 -15.40
N ALA A 169 31.05 1.87 -14.97
CA ALA A 169 31.52 3.24 -15.10
C ALA A 169 32.86 3.46 -14.39
N ALA A 170 32.95 3.04 -13.12
CA ALA A 170 34.18 3.14 -12.32
C ALA A 170 35.34 2.36 -12.96
N ARG A 171 35.09 1.13 -13.43
CA ARG A 171 36.05 0.34 -14.22
C ARG A 171 36.48 1.10 -15.48
N GLY A 172 35.52 1.66 -16.22
CA GLY A 172 35.76 2.41 -17.45
C GLY A 172 36.67 3.63 -17.25
N LEU A 173 36.41 4.44 -16.20
CA LEU A 173 37.25 5.58 -15.83
C LEU A 173 38.69 5.14 -15.49
N LEU A 174 38.85 4.07 -14.73
CA LEU A 174 40.18 3.53 -14.37
C LEU A 174 40.94 3.00 -15.60
N VAL A 175 40.26 2.32 -16.52
CA VAL A 175 40.86 1.90 -17.80
C VAL A 175 41.26 3.13 -18.62
N PHE A 176 40.36 4.10 -18.75
CA PHE A 176 40.58 5.31 -19.54
C PHE A 176 41.77 6.12 -19.02
N THR A 177 41.91 6.31 -17.71
CA THR A 177 43.03 7.08 -17.12
C THR A 177 44.41 6.45 -17.30
N ARG A 178 44.47 5.13 -17.53
CA ARG A 178 45.71 4.36 -17.73
C ARG A 178 46.02 4.12 -19.20
N ALA A 179 45.05 4.34 -20.08
CA ALA A 179 45.21 4.14 -21.52
C ALA A 179 46.14 5.19 -22.15
N SER A 180 46.89 4.78 -23.16
CA SER A 180 47.62 5.70 -24.03
C SER A 180 46.65 6.27 -25.07
N VAL A 181 46.42 7.57 -25.04
CA VAL A 181 45.45 8.23 -25.93
C VAL A 181 46.15 9.32 -26.75
N ALA A 182 46.00 9.27 -28.08
CA ALA A 182 46.62 10.24 -28.98
C ALA A 182 45.74 11.48 -29.22
N ASP A 183 44.43 11.31 -29.18
CA ASP A 183 43.45 12.36 -29.45
C ASP A 183 43.53 13.50 -28.40
N PRO A 184 43.70 14.76 -28.82
CA PRO A 184 43.81 15.89 -27.89
C PRO A 184 42.56 16.15 -27.02
N VAL A 185 41.36 15.85 -27.53
CA VAL A 185 40.09 16.02 -26.79
C VAL A 185 40.03 14.97 -25.68
N LEU A 186 40.31 13.71 -26.01
CA LEU A 186 40.35 12.64 -25.00
C LEU A 186 41.46 12.88 -23.97
N ARG A 187 42.64 13.39 -24.35
CA ARG A 187 43.70 13.72 -23.37
C ARG A 187 43.25 14.74 -22.32
N ARG A 188 42.56 15.81 -22.75
CA ARG A 188 42.04 16.83 -21.83
C ARG A 188 40.99 16.24 -20.88
N ALA A 189 40.09 15.41 -21.40
CA ALA A 189 39.12 14.70 -20.56
C ALA A 189 39.84 13.75 -19.57
N GLN A 190 40.85 13.02 -20.03
CA GLN A 190 41.64 12.10 -19.20
C GLN A 190 42.33 12.81 -18.02
N GLU A 191 42.89 14.00 -18.23
CA GLU A 191 43.52 14.83 -17.18
C GLU A 191 42.51 15.29 -16.12
N ARG A 192 41.31 15.72 -16.55
CA ARG A 192 40.23 16.10 -15.64
C ARG A 192 39.76 14.91 -14.80
N VAL A 193 39.51 13.77 -15.44
CA VAL A 193 39.10 12.52 -14.77
C VAL A 193 40.16 12.08 -13.75
N ARG A 194 41.44 12.08 -14.11
CA ARG A 194 42.54 11.70 -13.20
C ARG A 194 42.53 12.58 -11.94
N SER A 195 42.37 13.88 -12.14
CA SER A 195 42.31 14.86 -11.05
C SER A 195 41.10 14.66 -10.13
N ALA A 196 39.92 14.34 -10.70
CA ALA A 196 38.70 14.07 -9.94
C ALA A 196 38.80 12.77 -9.12
N LEU A 197 39.29 11.69 -9.73
CA LEU A 197 39.54 10.41 -9.04
C LEU A 197 40.52 10.56 -7.88
N GLU A 198 41.62 11.30 -8.07
CA GLU A 198 42.58 11.57 -7.00
C GLU A 198 41.97 12.34 -5.82
N ARG A 199 41.04 13.26 -6.08
CA ARG A 199 40.30 13.97 -5.01
C ARG A 199 39.34 13.04 -4.29
N ALA A 200 38.56 12.25 -5.01
CA ALA A 200 37.60 11.32 -4.44
C ALA A 200 38.28 10.22 -3.58
N LEU A 201 39.45 9.73 -4.00
CA LEU A 201 40.23 8.78 -3.20
C LEU A 201 40.77 9.36 -1.88
N ARG A 202 40.83 10.70 -1.75
CA ARG A 202 41.24 11.38 -0.51
C ARG A 202 40.05 11.74 0.39
N SER A 203 38.80 11.67 -0.10
CA SER A 203 37.63 11.92 0.73
C SER A 203 37.25 10.71 1.59
N THR A 204 36.76 10.96 2.79
CA THR A 204 36.20 9.92 3.66
C THR A 204 34.96 9.30 2.99
N PRO A 205 34.82 7.96 2.94
CA PRO A 205 33.62 7.34 2.39
C PRO A 205 32.39 7.80 3.18
N VAL A 206 31.34 8.20 2.47
CA VAL A 206 30.00 8.26 3.06
C VAL A 206 29.53 6.81 3.11
N ALA A 207 29.35 6.26 4.31
CA ALA A 207 28.76 4.94 4.45
C ALA A 207 27.34 4.96 3.89
N ASP A 208 26.92 3.89 3.21
CA ASP A 208 25.50 3.73 2.85
C ASP A 208 24.66 3.89 4.13
N PRO A 209 23.62 4.73 4.15
CA PRO A 209 22.74 4.82 5.29
C PRO A 209 22.02 3.49 5.44
N VAL A 210 22.48 2.69 6.40
CA VAL A 210 21.83 1.45 6.80
C VAL A 210 20.52 1.83 7.49
N ASP A 211 19.38 1.31 7.02
CA ASP A 211 18.12 1.42 7.76
C ASP A 211 18.21 0.50 9.00
N GLU A 212 18.59 1.08 10.13
CA GLU A 212 18.75 0.35 11.38
C GLU A 212 17.43 -0.26 11.88
N PHE A 213 16.28 0.32 11.54
CA PHE A 213 14.98 -0.26 11.86
C PHE A 213 14.71 -1.51 11.02
N ALA A 214 15.04 -1.49 9.74
CA ALA A 214 14.93 -2.68 8.89
C ALA A 214 15.77 -3.85 9.45
N LEU A 215 17.01 -3.56 9.86
CA LEU A 215 17.88 -4.54 10.50
C LEU A 215 17.35 -5.06 11.83
N PHE A 216 16.67 -4.22 12.62
CA PHE A 216 15.99 -4.64 13.83
C PHE A 216 14.87 -5.65 13.50
N TRP A 217 14.00 -5.33 12.54
CA TRP A 217 12.89 -6.19 12.16
C TRP A 217 13.32 -7.53 11.57
N ASP A 218 14.44 -7.58 10.85
CA ASP A 218 15.03 -8.84 10.36
C ASP A 218 15.45 -9.79 11.50
N ARG A 219 15.73 -9.25 12.69
CA ARG A 219 16.14 -10.01 13.88
C ARG A 219 15.04 -10.13 14.93
N PHE A 220 13.88 -9.49 14.72
CA PHE A 220 12.82 -9.43 15.71
C PHE A 220 12.32 -10.83 16.07
N ASP A 221 12.33 -11.13 17.37
CA ASP A 221 11.79 -12.36 17.94
C ASP A 221 10.68 -12.03 18.95
N PRO A 222 9.40 -12.34 18.67
CA PRO A 222 8.31 -12.08 19.59
C PRO A 222 8.38 -12.92 20.87
N ALA A 223 9.24 -13.94 20.94
CA ALA A 223 9.43 -14.76 22.15
C ALA A 223 10.24 -14.06 23.25
N ASP A 224 10.94 -12.95 22.95
CA ASP A 224 11.67 -12.14 23.94
C ASP A 224 11.31 -10.64 23.86
N PRO A 225 10.13 -10.25 24.39
CA PRO A 225 9.64 -8.86 24.33
C PRO A 225 10.57 -7.87 25.03
N ALA A 226 11.23 -8.29 26.12
CA ALA A 226 12.11 -7.43 26.90
C ALA A 226 13.34 -7.00 26.09
N THR A 227 13.96 -7.95 25.38
CA THR A 227 15.07 -7.66 24.48
C THR A 227 14.61 -6.81 23.29
N ALA A 228 13.46 -7.11 22.69
CA ALA A 228 12.92 -6.35 21.58
C ALA A 228 12.67 -4.86 21.95
N HIS A 229 12.05 -4.60 23.11
CA HIS A 229 11.88 -3.23 23.62
C HIS A 229 13.21 -2.54 23.90
N ALA A 230 14.19 -3.22 24.48
CA ALA A 230 15.48 -2.64 24.81
C ALA A 230 16.33 -2.33 23.55
N GLU A 231 16.23 -3.15 22.51
CA GLU A 231 16.92 -2.92 21.23
C GLU A 231 16.27 -1.78 20.45
N LEU A 232 14.95 -1.82 20.25
CA LEU A 232 14.25 -0.74 19.55
C LEU A 232 14.37 0.58 20.31
N GLY A 233 14.29 0.55 21.64
CA GLY A 233 14.47 1.74 22.49
C GLY A 233 15.79 2.47 22.20
N ARG A 234 16.90 1.74 22.03
CA ARG A 234 18.21 2.33 21.70
C ARG A 234 18.22 3.01 20.32
N LEU A 235 17.51 2.45 19.34
CA LEU A 235 17.37 3.07 18.01
C LEU A 235 16.53 4.35 18.10
N LEU A 236 15.44 4.30 18.86
CA LEU A 236 14.53 5.44 19.05
C LEU A 236 15.17 6.59 19.85
N ASP A 237 16.13 6.31 20.76
CA ASP A 237 16.86 7.33 21.51
C ASP A 237 17.70 8.26 20.61
N ALA A 238 18.08 7.78 19.42
CA ALA A 238 18.76 8.59 18.40
C ALA A 238 17.80 9.46 17.58
N CYS A 239 16.49 9.23 17.68
CA CYS A 239 15.46 9.98 16.95
C CYS A 239 14.94 11.19 17.74
N GLY A 240 14.39 12.17 17.04
CA GLY A 240 13.69 13.29 17.67
C GLY A 240 12.35 12.85 18.29
N GLN A 241 11.90 13.51 19.36
CA GLN A 241 10.61 13.22 20.00
C GLN A 241 9.38 13.39 19.08
N GLU A 242 9.51 14.25 18.07
CA GLU A 242 8.49 14.51 17.04
C GLU A 242 8.66 13.67 15.76
N ASP A 243 9.57 12.69 15.77
CA ASP A 243 9.81 11.87 14.59
C ASP A 243 8.63 10.92 14.31
N ALA A 244 8.06 11.02 13.11
CA ALA A 244 6.92 10.22 12.69
C ALA A 244 7.28 8.74 12.50
N ARG A 245 8.48 8.43 11.97
CA ARG A 245 8.96 7.06 11.78
C ARG A 245 9.21 6.41 13.14
N ALA A 246 9.81 7.13 14.08
CA ALA A 246 10.03 6.63 15.45
C ALA A 246 8.72 6.25 16.15
N ALA A 247 7.68 7.06 16.01
CA ALA A 247 6.35 6.76 16.55
C ALA A 247 5.73 5.51 15.89
N PHE A 248 5.85 5.39 14.56
CA PHE A 248 5.41 4.22 13.80
C PHE A 248 6.11 2.94 14.25
N GLU A 249 7.44 2.95 14.34
CA GLU A 249 8.21 1.75 14.72
C GLU A 249 7.87 1.28 16.13
N ARG A 250 7.69 2.22 17.05
CA ARG A 250 7.22 1.90 18.40
C ARG A 250 5.82 1.30 18.40
N ALA A 251 4.90 1.86 17.61
CA ALA A 251 3.55 1.34 17.47
C ALA A 251 3.56 -0.09 16.92
N SER A 252 4.36 -0.35 15.89
CA SER A 252 4.52 -1.67 15.29
C SER A 252 5.10 -2.70 16.25
N LEU A 253 6.01 -2.33 17.15
CA LEU A 253 6.48 -3.25 18.18
C LEU A 253 5.36 -3.63 19.16
N TYR A 254 4.61 -2.65 19.67
CA TYR A 254 3.47 -2.93 20.55
C TYR A 254 2.42 -3.82 19.88
N ASP A 255 2.07 -3.52 18.63
CA ASP A 255 1.12 -4.32 17.84
C ASP A 255 1.64 -5.76 17.62
N ALA A 256 2.92 -5.93 17.26
CA ALA A 256 3.53 -7.23 17.06
C ALA A 256 3.59 -8.08 18.34
N LEU A 257 3.58 -7.45 19.51
CA LEU A 257 3.57 -8.10 20.82
C LEU A 257 2.15 -8.33 21.38
N GLY A 258 1.11 -7.94 20.64
CA GLY A 258 -0.29 -8.08 21.09
C GLY A 258 -0.69 -7.04 22.15
N GLU A 259 -0.08 -5.85 22.10
CA GLU A 259 -0.38 -4.72 22.97
C GLU A 259 -1.11 -3.62 22.18
N GLU A 260 -2.26 -3.97 21.57
CA GLU A 260 -2.97 -3.11 20.61
C GLU A 260 -3.42 -1.77 21.20
N GLU A 261 -3.87 -1.76 22.45
CA GLU A 261 -4.28 -0.53 23.15
C GLU A 261 -3.13 0.48 23.27
N ALA A 262 -1.89 -0.01 23.42
CA ALA A 262 -0.69 0.83 23.47
C ALA A 262 -0.24 1.27 22.06
N ALA A 263 -0.45 0.43 21.05
CA ALA A 263 -0.08 0.72 19.67
C ALA A 263 -0.96 1.80 19.02
N ILE A 264 -2.28 1.75 19.24
CA ILE A 264 -3.27 2.66 18.61
C ILE A 264 -2.90 4.15 18.72
N PRO A 265 -2.63 4.73 19.91
CA PRO A 265 -2.30 6.16 20.02
C PRO A 265 -0.99 6.50 19.30
N LEU A 266 -0.02 5.59 19.24
CA LEU A 266 1.27 5.80 18.57
C LEU A 266 1.13 5.78 17.05
N TYR A 267 0.31 4.88 16.49
CA TYR A 267 0.01 4.89 15.06
C TYR A 267 -0.69 6.19 14.64
N ARG A 268 -1.69 6.65 15.42
CA ARG A 268 -2.37 7.94 15.16
C ARG A 268 -1.36 9.09 15.18
N GLN A 269 -0.50 9.13 16.20
CA GLN A 269 0.57 10.12 16.31
C GLN A 269 1.52 10.11 15.11
N ALA A 270 1.93 8.93 14.63
CA ALA A 270 2.78 8.82 13.44
C ALA A 270 2.09 9.39 12.19
N LEU A 271 0.81 9.06 11.99
CA LEU A 271 0.01 9.55 10.87
C LEU A 271 -0.21 11.07 10.91
N ASP A 272 -0.51 11.61 12.09
CA ASP A 272 -0.71 13.06 12.33
C ASP A 272 0.56 13.87 12.10
N ARG A 273 1.73 13.29 12.42
CA ARG A 273 3.05 13.88 12.17
C ARG A 273 3.51 13.77 10.71
N GLY A 274 2.68 13.24 9.81
CA GLY A 274 2.99 13.16 8.39
C GLY A 274 3.98 12.07 8.03
N LEU A 275 3.87 10.88 8.64
CA LEU A 275 4.62 9.69 8.24
C LEU A 275 4.62 9.53 6.71
N ALA A 276 5.82 9.39 6.13
CA ALA A 276 6.02 9.32 4.69
C ALA A 276 5.72 7.92 4.12
N ALA A 277 5.47 7.85 2.81
CA ALA A 277 5.43 6.59 2.09
C ALA A 277 6.82 5.89 2.12
N PRO A 278 6.89 4.54 2.15
CA PRO A 278 5.76 3.60 2.14
C PRO A 278 5.10 3.36 3.51
N HIS A 279 5.74 3.77 4.61
CA HIS A 279 5.29 3.46 5.99
C HIS A 279 3.90 4.00 6.33
N ARG A 280 3.47 5.10 5.69
CA ARG A 280 2.13 5.66 5.88
C ARG A 280 1.01 4.63 5.68
N THR A 281 0.99 3.94 4.54
CA THR A 281 -0.08 2.97 4.24
C THR A 281 0.03 1.74 5.13
N GLN A 282 1.25 1.32 5.45
CA GLN A 282 1.49 0.24 6.40
C GLN A 282 0.90 0.58 7.79
N ALA A 283 1.14 1.79 8.29
CA ALA A 283 0.58 2.28 9.55
C ALA A 283 -0.96 2.29 9.55
N VAL A 284 -1.59 2.68 8.44
CA VAL A 284 -3.06 2.65 8.29
C VAL A 284 -3.60 1.23 8.42
N ILE A 285 -2.96 0.26 7.75
CA ILE A 285 -3.39 -1.14 7.76
C ILE A 285 -3.21 -1.74 9.16
N GLN A 286 -2.05 -1.52 9.79
CA GLN A 286 -1.77 -2.04 11.12
C GLN A 286 -2.68 -1.41 12.17
N LEU A 287 -2.85 -0.08 12.18
CA LEU A 287 -3.79 0.61 13.05
C LEU A 287 -5.22 0.08 12.91
N ALA A 288 -5.68 -0.14 11.67
CA ALA A 288 -7.00 -0.72 11.43
C ALA A 288 -7.09 -2.16 11.98
N SER A 289 -6.03 -2.95 11.91
CA SER A 289 -6.00 -4.26 12.54
C SER A 289 -6.06 -4.18 14.06
N SER A 290 -5.29 -3.27 14.68
CA SER A 290 -5.31 -3.08 16.14
C SER A 290 -6.69 -2.61 16.62
N LEU A 291 -7.33 -1.67 15.89
CA LEU A 291 -8.70 -1.22 16.17
C LEU A 291 -9.73 -2.36 16.11
N ARG A 292 -9.59 -3.24 15.11
CA ARG A 292 -10.45 -4.43 14.99
C ARG A 292 -10.29 -5.37 16.19
N ASN A 293 -9.05 -5.61 16.63
CA ASN A 293 -8.77 -6.49 17.77
C ASN A 293 -9.34 -5.95 19.10
N VAL A 294 -9.45 -4.62 19.25
CA VAL A 294 -10.11 -4.00 20.42
C VAL A 294 -11.62 -3.80 20.24
N GLY A 295 -12.22 -4.33 19.16
CA GLY A 295 -13.66 -4.32 18.91
C GLY A 295 -14.19 -3.10 18.13
N ASP A 296 -13.32 -2.19 17.69
CA ASP A 296 -13.71 -1.01 16.90
C ASP A 296 -13.58 -1.28 15.38
N ALA A 297 -14.39 -2.24 14.90
CA ALA A 297 -14.40 -2.64 13.49
C ALA A 297 -14.85 -1.49 12.56
N SER A 298 -15.76 -0.64 13.03
CA SER A 298 -16.26 0.51 12.27
C SER A 298 -15.17 1.56 11.99
N ALA A 299 -14.34 1.92 12.99
CA ALA A 299 -13.20 2.81 12.75
C ALA A 299 -12.13 2.17 11.86
N ALA A 300 -11.88 0.86 12.01
CA ALA A 300 -10.97 0.12 11.15
C ALA A 300 -11.40 0.20 9.67
N MET A 301 -12.70 0.00 9.39
CA MET A 301 -13.25 0.13 8.04
C MET A 301 -13.11 1.54 7.48
N ALA A 302 -13.32 2.57 8.29
CA ALA A 302 -13.18 3.96 7.87
C ALA A 302 -11.74 4.27 7.42
N LEU A 303 -10.75 3.80 8.18
CA LEU A 303 -9.33 3.95 7.84
C LEU A 303 -8.97 3.21 6.55
N LEU A 304 -9.34 1.95 6.42
CA LEU A 304 -8.93 1.11 5.28
C LEU A 304 -9.49 1.60 3.94
N ARG A 305 -10.66 2.27 3.96
CA ARG A 305 -11.24 2.91 2.77
C ARG A 305 -10.49 4.16 2.28
N THR A 306 -9.57 4.70 3.08
CA THR A 306 -8.75 5.85 2.66
C THR A 306 -7.58 5.44 1.77
N VAL A 307 -7.24 4.14 1.72
CA VAL A 307 -6.17 3.62 0.87
C VAL A 307 -6.64 3.61 -0.59
N GLY A 308 -5.90 4.31 -1.45
CA GLY A 308 -6.23 4.43 -2.88
C GLY A 308 -6.00 3.14 -3.66
N ASP A 309 -6.75 2.95 -4.75
CA ASP A 309 -6.69 1.73 -5.57
C ASP A 309 -5.33 1.50 -6.26
N ASP A 310 -4.55 2.57 -6.47
CA ASP A 310 -3.21 2.54 -7.06
C ASP A 310 -2.09 2.31 -6.02
N ASP A 311 -2.42 2.22 -4.73
CA ASP A 311 -1.44 2.03 -3.67
C ASP A 311 -0.81 0.61 -3.75
N PRO A 312 0.52 0.47 -3.65
CA PRO A 312 1.19 -0.84 -3.66
C PRO A 312 0.69 -1.85 -2.61
N LEU A 313 0.10 -1.37 -1.51
CA LEU A 313 -0.46 -2.17 -0.42
C LEU A 313 -1.99 -2.26 -0.44
N ILE A 314 -2.65 -1.95 -1.56
CA ILE A 314 -4.10 -2.04 -1.69
C ILE A 314 -4.64 -3.46 -1.43
N ALA A 315 -3.94 -4.50 -1.88
CA ALA A 315 -4.43 -5.87 -1.70
C ALA A 315 -4.43 -6.29 -0.21
N PRO A 316 -3.35 -6.05 0.56
CA PRO A 316 -3.38 -6.16 2.02
C PRO A 316 -4.48 -5.29 2.67
N ALA A 317 -4.63 -4.02 2.29
CA ALA A 317 -5.65 -3.14 2.87
C ALA A 317 -7.07 -3.69 2.67
N ARG A 318 -7.39 -4.20 1.46
CA ARG A 318 -8.69 -4.82 1.17
C ARG A 318 -8.89 -6.15 1.90
N ALA A 319 -7.82 -6.91 2.14
CA ALA A 319 -7.91 -8.12 2.96
C ALA A 319 -8.29 -7.78 4.41
N PHE A 320 -7.65 -6.78 5.02
CA PHE A 320 -8.03 -6.29 6.35
C PHE A 320 -9.42 -5.64 6.36
N LEU A 321 -9.85 -5.03 5.26
CA LEU A 321 -11.19 -4.46 5.14
C LEU A 321 -12.25 -5.57 5.13
N ALA A 322 -11.96 -6.70 4.47
CA ALA A 322 -12.83 -7.86 4.51
C ALA A 322 -12.97 -8.43 5.93
N LEU A 323 -11.88 -8.49 6.71
CA LEU A 323 -11.93 -8.89 8.12
C LEU A 323 -12.77 -7.91 8.95
N ALA A 324 -12.54 -6.61 8.82
CA ALA A 324 -13.31 -5.60 9.55
C ALA A 324 -14.81 -5.63 9.16
N LEU A 325 -15.13 -5.86 7.89
CA LEU A 325 -16.50 -6.07 7.43
C LEU A 325 -17.14 -7.33 8.03
N HIS A 326 -16.37 -8.38 8.27
CA HIS A 326 -16.88 -9.58 8.91
C HIS A 326 -17.24 -9.33 10.37
N ASP A 327 -16.34 -8.69 11.11
CA ASP A 327 -16.51 -8.36 12.53
C ASP A 327 -17.66 -7.36 12.75
N ASP A 328 -17.90 -6.47 11.78
CA ASP A 328 -19.03 -5.52 11.75
C ASP A 328 -20.34 -6.13 11.20
N GLU A 329 -20.47 -7.47 11.21
CA GLU A 329 -21.63 -8.23 10.74
C GLU A 329 -22.07 -7.99 9.28
N LYS A 330 -21.13 -7.66 8.39
CA LYS A 330 -21.36 -7.43 6.95
C LYS A 330 -20.71 -8.55 6.10
N PRO A 331 -21.06 -9.84 6.30
CA PRO A 331 -20.36 -10.99 5.69
C PRO A 331 -20.42 -11.01 4.16
N THR A 332 -21.53 -10.59 3.55
CA THR A 332 -21.65 -10.51 2.08
C THR A 332 -20.65 -9.51 1.51
N ALA A 333 -20.51 -8.34 2.14
CA ALA A 333 -19.55 -7.33 1.71
C ALA A 333 -18.11 -7.82 1.95
N ALA A 334 -17.85 -8.47 3.09
CA ALA A 334 -16.54 -9.08 3.39
C ALA A 334 -16.11 -10.08 2.31
N VAL A 335 -16.97 -11.05 1.98
CA VAL A 335 -16.68 -12.07 0.95
C VAL A 335 -16.50 -11.42 -0.41
N ARG A 336 -17.35 -10.44 -0.77
CA ARG A 336 -17.20 -9.70 -2.03
C ARG A 336 -15.84 -9.01 -2.12
N THR A 337 -15.45 -8.26 -1.10
CA THR A 337 -14.16 -7.56 -1.06
C THR A 337 -12.99 -8.54 -1.14
N ALA A 338 -13.05 -9.68 -0.44
CA ALA A 338 -12.01 -10.70 -0.51
C ALA A 338 -11.89 -11.33 -1.92
N LEU A 339 -13.01 -11.73 -2.53
CA LEU A 339 -13.01 -12.35 -3.87
C LEU A 339 -12.54 -11.38 -4.95
N GLN A 340 -12.97 -10.11 -4.90
CA GLN A 340 -12.53 -9.09 -5.86
C GLN A 340 -11.05 -8.75 -5.70
N THR A 341 -10.51 -8.85 -4.48
CA THR A 341 -9.07 -8.68 -4.24
C THR A 341 -8.26 -9.85 -4.78
N LEU A 342 -8.80 -11.07 -4.71
CA LEU A 342 -8.16 -12.28 -5.23
C LEU A 342 -8.23 -12.41 -6.76
N ALA A 343 -9.31 -11.93 -7.39
CA ALA A 343 -9.58 -12.12 -8.82
C ALA A 343 -8.41 -11.75 -9.77
N PRO A 344 -7.64 -10.65 -9.55
CA PRO A 344 -6.47 -10.33 -10.35
C PRO A 344 -5.38 -11.43 -10.36
N MET A 345 -5.25 -12.19 -9.28
CA MET A 345 -4.27 -13.28 -9.13
C MET A 345 -4.73 -14.60 -9.78
N LEU A 346 -5.96 -14.66 -10.30
CA LEU A 346 -6.56 -15.85 -10.90
C LEU A 346 -6.75 -15.66 -12.42
N PRO A 347 -5.70 -15.65 -13.25
CA PRO A 347 -5.80 -15.25 -14.65
C PRO A 347 -6.83 -16.05 -15.47
N GLN A 348 -6.98 -17.35 -15.21
CA GLN A 348 -7.96 -18.21 -15.89
C GLN A 348 -9.41 -17.97 -15.42
N TYR A 349 -9.62 -17.52 -14.18
CA TYR A 349 -10.95 -17.41 -13.55
C TYR A 349 -11.35 -15.97 -13.19
N ARG A 350 -10.51 -14.97 -13.47
CA ARG A 350 -10.68 -13.57 -13.08
C ARG A 350 -12.09 -13.05 -13.35
N ARG A 351 -12.56 -13.19 -14.59
CA ARG A 351 -13.90 -12.72 -15.01
C ARG A 351 -15.04 -13.39 -14.24
N ALA A 352 -14.94 -14.70 -14.03
CA ALA A 352 -15.98 -15.46 -13.36
C ALA A 352 -16.06 -15.12 -11.87
N VAL A 353 -14.91 -15.08 -11.18
CA VAL A 353 -14.84 -14.74 -9.75
C VAL A 353 -15.33 -13.32 -9.50
N ASP A 354 -14.92 -12.36 -10.33
CA ASP A 354 -15.35 -10.96 -10.20
C ASP A 354 -16.87 -10.82 -10.43
N ALA A 355 -17.43 -11.50 -11.44
CA ALA A 355 -18.87 -11.52 -11.68
C ALA A 355 -19.66 -12.11 -10.50
N TYR A 356 -19.25 -13.29 -10.01
CA TYR A 356 -19.93 -13.93 -8.88
C TYR A 356 -19.83 -13.09 -7.60
N ALA A 357 -18.70 -12.42 -7.35
CA ALA A 357 -18.56 -11.51 -6.22
C ALA A 357 -19.55 -10.33 -6.32
N GLY A 358 -19.75 -9.79 -7.53
CA GLY A 358 -20.73 -8.74 -7.81
C GLY A 358 -22.19 -9.18 -7.59
N GLU A 359 -22.50 -10.44 -7.86
CA GLU A 359 -23.85 -11.02 -7.72
C GLU A 359 -24.22 -11.42 -6.28
N LEU A 360 -23.26 -11.43 -5.34
CA LEU A 360 -23.52 -11.80 -3.95
C LEU A 360 -24.62 -10.90 -3.34
N ALA A 361 -25.77 -11.48 -3.03
CA ALA A 361 -26.85 -10.81 -2.31
C ALA A 361 -26.62 -10.88 -0.79
N SER A 362 -27.14 -9.89 -0.06
CA SER A 362 -27.24 -9.97 1.40
C SER A 362 -28.09 -11.18 1.79
N LEU A 363 -27.62 -11.98 2.75
CA LEU A 363 -28.38 -13.11 3.25
C LEU A 363 -29.71 -12.64 3.85
N ALA A 364 -30.81 -13.29 3.48
CA ALA A 364 -32.08 -13.08 4.17
C ALA A 364 -31.94 -13.55 5.62
N ARG A 365 -31.97 -12.61 6.57
CA ARG A 365 -31.89 -12.88 8.01
C ARG A 365 -33.16 -12.38 8.68
N ILE A 366 -33.66 -13.17 9.64
CA ILE A 366 -34.67 -12.72 10.59
C ILE A 366 -33.90 -12.07 11.74
N ARG A 367 -34.18 -10.80 12.04
CA ARG A 367 -33.57 -10.08 13.17
C ARG A 367 -34.51 -10.12 14.36
N ALA A 368 -33.98 -10.40 15.55
CA ALA A 368 -34.70 -10.17 16.79
C ALA A 368 -34.32 -8.78 17.30
N ILE A 369 -35.31 -7.94 17.57
CA ILE A 369 -35.09 -6.57 18.05
C ILE A 369 -35.95 -6.31 19.29
N ALA A 370 -35.56 -5.32 20.09
CA ALA A 370 -36.32 -4.86 21.25
C ALA A 370 -36.54 -3.35 21.17
N VAL A 371 -37.79 -2.92 21.32
CA VAL A 371 -38.18 -1.51 21.25
C VAL A 371 -38.95 -1.09 22.50
N GLY A 372 -38.81 0.17 22.89
CA GLY A 372 -39.43 0.74 24.08
C GLY A 372 -40.54 1.73 23.76
N LEU A 373 -41.67 1.62 24.46
CA LEU A 373 -42.77 2.57 24.44
C LEU A 373 -42.78 3.34 25.75
N VAL A 374 -42.42 4.63 25.67
CA VAL A 374 -42.58 5.59 26.75
C VAL A 374 -43.82 6.43 26.45
N VAL A 375 -44.80 6.40 27.37
CA VAL A 375 -46.10 7.06 27.21
C VAL A 375 -46.33 8.02 28.36
N GLN A 376 -46.70 9.25 28.05
CA GLN A 376 -46.98 10.29 29.04
C GLN A 376 -48.04 11.26 28.52
N ASP A 377 -49.06 11.54 29.35
CA ASP A 377 -50.09 12.56 29.10
C ASP A 377 -50.75 12.48 27.70
N GLY A 378 -51.06 11.27 27.24
CA GLY A 378 -51.67 11.04 25.91
C GLY A 378 -50.69 11.11 24.73
N ARG A 379 -49.38 11.19 25.01
CA ARG A 379 -48.30 11.21 24.02
C ARG A 379 -47.43 9.97 24.12
N VAL A 380 -46.82 9.60 23.00
CA VAL A 380 -45.82 8.54 22.91
C VAL A 380 -44.52 9.09 22.34
N LEU A 381 -43.40 8.60 22.85
CA LEU A 381 -42.09 8.93 22.33
C LEU A 381 -41.77 8.05 21.11
N LEU A 382 -41.48 8.66 19.96
CA LEU A 382 -41.12 7.96 18.73
C LEU A 382 -39.91 8.61 18.04
N GLU A 383 -39.14 7.78 17.37
CA GLU A 383 -38.05 8.18 16.48
C GLU A 383 -38.58 8.50 15.09
N SER A 384 -38.11 9.59 14.49
CA SER A 384 -38.48 10.06 13.15
C SER A 384 -37.38 9.75 12.14
N TYR A 385 -37.79 9.08 11.06
CA TYR A 385 -36.97 8.77 9.91
C TYR A 385 -37.44 9.65 8.73
N PRO A 386 -36.61 10.61 8.29
CA PRO A 386 -36.98 11.54 7.21
C PRO A 386 -37.10 10.82 5.86
N GLU A 387 -37.84 11.42 4.93
CA GLU A 387 -37.98 10.91 3.56
C GLU A 387 -36.62 10.86 2.83
N THR A 388 -36.40 9.78 2.07
CA THR A 388 -35.24 9.59 1.20
C THR A 388 -35.68 9.04 -0.16
N ASP A 389 -34.76 8.97 -1.13
CA ASP A 389 -35.02 8.34 -2.44
C ASP A 389 -35.46 6.86 -2.34
N ARG A 390 -35.30 6.22 -1.18
CA ARG A 390 -35.60 4.80 -0.94
C ARG A 390 -36.90 4.57 -0.18
N HIS A 391 -37.39 5.54 0.59
CA HIS A 391 -38.60 5.41 1.42
C HIS A 391 -39.18 6.78 1.79
N GLY A 392 -40.50 6.83 2.00
CA GLY A 392 -41.18 7.99 2.58
C GLY A 392 -40.83 8.21 4.06
N GLU A 393 -41.26 9.32 4.63
CA GLU A 393 -41.13 9.58 6.08
C GLU A 393 -41.90 8.53 6.89
N PHE A 394 -41.31 8.06 7.99
CA PHE A 394 -41.97 7.14 8.94
C PHE A 394 -41.49 7.34 10.38
N LEU A 395 -42.25 6.79 11.33
CA LEU A 395 -41.92 6.81 12.75
C LEU A 395 -41.63 5.39 13.28
N ARG A 396 -40.78 5.27 14.29
CA ARG A 396 -40.46 3.99 14.94
C ARG A 396 -40.46 4.12 16.46
N ALA A 397 -40.86 3.07 17.15
CA ALA A 397 -40.55 2.92 18.58
C ALA A 397 -39.02 2.80 18.75
N PRO A 398 -38.38 3.62 19.62
CA PRO A 398 -36.92 3.58 19.81
C PRO A 398 -36.43 2.22 20.32
N GLY A 399 -35.21 1.85 19.93
CA GLY A 399 -34.55 0.60 20.30
C GLY A 399 -33.91 -0.12 19.11
N GLY A 400 -33.25 -1.23 19.38
CA GLY A 400 -32.34 -1.86 18.44
C GLY A 400 -32.26 -3.38 18.54
N GLY A 401 -31.14 -3.93 18.08
CA GLY A 401 -30.94 -5.37 17.93
C GLY A 401 -30.78 -6.07 19.28
N ILE A 402 -31.25 -7.31 19.37
CA ILE A 402 -30.92 -8.17 20.52
C ILE A 402 -29.61 -8.88 20.21
N GLU A 403 -28.60 -8.66 21.04
CA GLU A 403 -27.28 -9.27 20.87
C GLU A 403 -27.25 -10.75 21.26
N PHE A 404 -26.25 -11.48 20.78
CA PHE A 404 -26.10 -12.90 21.11
C PHE A 404 -25.86 -13.09 22.62
N GLY A 405 -26.71 -13.88 23.27
CA GLY A 405 -26.66 -14.11 24.72
C GLY A 405 -27.35 -13.02 25.56
N GLU A 406 -27.90 -11.99 24.92
CA GLU A 406 -28.67 -10.93 25.56
C GLU A 406 -30.18 -11.29 25.64
N THR A 407 -30.86 -10.83 26.68
CA THR A 407 -32.33 -10.92 26.74
C THR A 407 -32.97 -9.67 26.13
N ALA A 408 -34.14 -9.80 25.50
CA ALA A 408 -34.84 -8.66 24.90
C ALA A 408 -35.07 -7.48 25.87
N ALA A 409 -35.29 -7.76 27.15
CA ALA A 409 -35.46 -6.74 28.18
C ALA A 409 -34.14 -5.99 28.50
N ARG A 410 -32.99 -6.68 28.42
CA ARG A 410 -31.68 -6.02 28.55
C ARG A 410 -31.36 -5.19 27.32
N ALA A 411 -31.68 -5.71 26.13
CA ALA A 411 -31.47 -5.01 24.87
C ALA A 411 -32.17 -3.65 24.85
N VAL A 412 -33.47 -3.58 25.17
CA VAL A 412 -34.17 -2.26 25.17
C VAL A 412 -33.56 -1.27 26.17
N VAL A 413 -33.07 -1.74 27.32
CA VAL A 413 -32.39 -0.87 28.31
C VAL A 413 -31.05 -0.39 27.79
N ARG A 414 -30.25 -1.28 27.18
CA ARG A 414 -28.95 -0.95 26.58
C ARG A 414 -29.13 0.07 25.45
N GLU A 415 -30.03 -0.19 24.52
CA GLU A 415 -30.28 0.66 23.35
C GLU A 415 -30.72 2.07 23.78
N PHE A 416 -31.60 2.22 24.78
CA PHE A 416 -31.95 3.54 25.31
C PHE A 416 -30.75 4.29 25.92
N ALA A 417 -29.85 3.56 26.60
CA ALA A 417 -28.64 4.17 27.18
C ALA A 417 -27.62 4.57 26.10
N GLU A 418 -27.44 3.74 25.07
CA GLU A 418 -26.48 3.96 23.99
C GLU A 418 -26.96 5.04 23.02
N GLU A 419 -28.18 4.88 22.50
CA GLU A 419 -28.73 5.71 21.42
C GLU A 419 -29.25 7.05 21.93
N LEU A 420 -29.90 7.07 23.11
CA LEU A 420 -30.62 8.23 23.64
C LEU A 420 -29.99 8.83 24.91
N ALA A 421 -28.94 8.20 25.46
CA ALA A 421 -28.36 8.57 26.75
C ALA A 421 -29.40 8.64 27.88
N ALA A 422 -30.38 7.73 27.88
CA ALA A 422 -31.51 7.72 28.79
C ALA A 422 -31.69 6.36 29.48
N GLU A 423 -32.25 6.37 30.69
CA GLU A 423 -32.63 5.15 31.40
C GLU A 423 -34.01 4.67 30.93
N PHE A 424 -34.22 3.35 30.94
CA PHE A 424 -35.51 2.71 30.64
C PHE A 424 -35.91 1.78 31.78
N ASP A 425 -36.67 2.34 32.72
CA ASP A 425 -37.10 1.69 33.95
C ASP A 425 -38.37 0.86 33.75
N ASP A 426 -38.51 -0.18 34.58
CA ASP A 426 -39.68 -1.06 34.63
C ASP A 426 -40.09 -1.63 33.26
N ALA A 427 -39.12 -2.12 32.50
CA ALA A 427 -39.35 -2.72 31.20
C ALA A 427 -40.31 -3.94 31.31
N VAL A 428 -41.56 -3.75 30.92
CA VAL A 428 -42.60 -4.79 30.88
C VAL A 428 -42.91 -5.14 29.43
N LEU A 429 -42.76 -6.41 29.06
CA LEU A 429 -43.09 -6.88 27.71
C LEU A 429 -44.60 -6.68 27.45
N ALA A 430 -44.92 -5.85 26.47
CA ALA A 430 -46.28 -5.55 26.06
C ALA A 430 -46.75 -6.48 24.93
N ALA A 431 -45.88 -6.75 23.96
CA ALA A 431 -46.18 -7.65 22.85
C ALA A 431 -44.90 -8.18 22.18
N VAL A 432 -45.06 -9.26 21.41
CA VAL A 432 -44.09 -9.66 20.37
C VAL A 432 -44.82 -9.56 19.04
N THR A 433 -44.28 -8.76 18.13
CA THR A 433 -44.87 -8.51 16.81
C THR A 433 -43.88 -8.87 15.71
N GLU A 434 -44.36 -8.98 14.49
CA GLU A 434 -43.51 -9.19 13.32
C GLU A 434 -43.53 -7.93 12.45
N ASN A 435 -42.36 -7.49 12.02
CA ASN A 435 -42.24 -6.44 11.02
C ASN A 435 -41.63 -7.06 9.76
N ILE A 436 -42.47 -7.30 8.75
CA ILE A 436 -42.07 -7.86 7.46
C ILE A 436 -42.24 -6.76 6.42
N PHE A 437 -41.15 -6.39 5.76
CA PHE A 437 -41.15 -5.32 4.77
C PHE A 437 -40.35 -5.69 3.53
N ASP A 438 -40.81 -5.15 2.41
CA ASP A 438 -40.15 -5.21 1.12
C ASP A 438 -40.13 -3.78 0.57
N SER A 439 -38.97 -3.14 0.60
CA SER A 439 -38.82 -1.70 0.36
C SER A 439 -37.56 -1.39 -0.43
N GLY A 440 -37.40 -0.13 -0.86
CA GLY A 440 -36.19 0.33 -1.56
C GLY A 440 -34.90 0.21 -0.74
N SER A 441 -35.01 0.07 0.59
CA SER A 441 -33.88 -0.23 1.48
C SER A 441 -33.59 -1.73 1.64
N GLY A 442 -34.43 -2.60 1.06
CA GLY A 442 -34.27 -4.05 1.04
C GLY A 442 -35.49 -4.80 1.57
N ARG A 443 -35.40 -6.13 1.52
CA ARG A 443 -36.37 -7.05 2.12
C ARG A 443 -35.90 -7.43 3.52
N GLY A 444 -36.75 -7.23 4.52
CA GLY A 444 -36.44 -7.47 5.93
C GLY A 444 -37.55 -8.21 6.67
N HIS A 445 -37.16 -8.94 7.72
CA HIS A 445 -38.06 -9.59 8.66
C HIS A 445 -37.51 -9.42 10.07
N GLU A 446 -38.26 -8.73 10.91
CA GLU A 446 -37.91 -8.51 12.31
C GLU A 446 -38.95 -9.17 13.22
N ILE A 447 -38.47 -9.84 14.27
CA ILE A 447 -39.27 -10.25 15.43
C ILE A 447 -39.05 -9.18 16.50
N VAL A 448 -40.09 -8.43 16.81
CA VAL A 448 -40.01 -7.20 17.58
C VAL A 448 -40.62 -7.40 18.96
N HIS A 449 -39.78 -7.40 19.99
CA HIS A 449 -40.21 -7.38 21.38
C HIS A 449 -40.51 -5.94 21.79
N VAL A 450 -41.79 -5.64 22.00
CA VAL A 450 -42.24 -4.30 22.39
C VAL A 450 -42.38 -4.23 23.90
N PHE A 451 -41.61 -3.37 24.54
CA PHE A 451 -41.68 -3.12 25.98
C PHE A 451 -42.38 -1.80 26.27
N ARG A 452 -43.19 -1.77 27.32
CA ARG A 452 -43.60 -0.51 27.97
C ARG A 452 -42.67 -0.26 29.14
N GLY A 453 -42.30 1.00 29.34
CA GLY A 453 -41.44 1.39 30.44
C GLY A 453 -41.55 2.87 30.74
N ARG A 454 -40.72 3.33 31.67
CA ARG A 454 -40.62 4.74 32.05
C ARG A 454 -39.20 5.22 31.81
N SER A 455 -39.05 6.48 31.46
CA SER A 455 -37.73 7.11 31.35
C SER A 455 -37.83 8.50 31.94
N PRO A 456 -37.30 8.73 33.17
CA PRO A 456 -37.38 10.04 33.82
C PRO A 456 -36.73 11.16 32.99
N GLN A 457 -35.64 10.86 32.30
CA GLN A 457 -34.90 11.81 31.47
C GLN A 457 -35.73 12.20 30.23
N LEU A 458 -36.34 11.23 29.55
CA LEU A 458 -37.16 11.48 28.37
C LEU A 458 -38.53 12.07 28.73
N ALA A 459 -39.08 11.75 29.90
CA ALA A 459 -40.28 12.38 30.47
C ALA A 459 -40.12 13.89 30.69
N ALA A 460 -38.88 14.35 30.89
CA ALA A 460 -38.55 15.76 31.04
C ALA A 460 -38.33 16.48 29.69
N LEU A 461 -38.26 15.76 28.56
CA LEU A 461 -38.10 16.34 27.23
C LEU A 461 -39.34 17.19 26.88
N PRO A 462 -39.21 18.50 26.61
CA PRO A 462 -40.34 19.35 26.28
C PRO A 462 -41.09 18.89 25.02
N VAL A 463 -42.41 19.06 25.02
CA VAL A 463 -43.24 18.79 23.85
C VAL A 463 -42.84 19.75 22.72
N GLY A 464 -42.44 19.18 21.58
CA GLY A 464 -41.97 19.93 20.40
C GLY A 464 -40.45 19.96 20.24
N GLU A 465 -39.69 19.59 21.27
CA GLU A 465 -38.24 19.37 21.13
C GLU A 465 -37.93 17.97 20.59
N ARG A 466 -36.76 17.85 19.95
CA ARG A 466 -36.26 16.61 19.35
C ARG A 466 -34.84 16.35 19.85
N LEU A 467 -34.57 15.13 20.27
CA LEU A 467 -33.25 14.67 20.69
C LEU A 467 -32.60 13.89 19.54
N PRO A 468 -31.34 14.19 19.15
CA PRO A 468 -30.65 13.41 18.14
C PRO A 468 -30.33 12.01 18.66
N VAL A 469 -30.53 11.01 17.81
CA VAL A 469 -30.11 9.62 18.07
C VAL A 469 -28.63 9.49 17.74
N ARG A 470 -27.84 8.90 18.65
CA ARG A 470 -26.39 8.71 18.41
C ARG A 470 -26.17 7.76 17.23
N ASP A 471 -25.11 8.02 16.47
CA ASP A 471 -24.70 7.23 15.30
C ASP A 471 -25.78 7.06 14.21
N SER A 472 -26.78 7.95 14.21
CA SER A 472 -27.86 8.01 13.22
C SER A 472 -28.13 9.45 12.77
N HIS A 473 -28.85 9.61 11.66
CA HIS A 473 -29.35 10.89 11.15
C HIS A 473 -30.80 11.18 11.58
N THR A 474 -31.30 10.47 12.59
CA THR A 474 -32.68 10.51 13.07
C THR A 474 -32.80 11.29 14.38
N THR A 475 -34.05 11.60 14.74
CA THR A 475 -34.34 12.27 16.01
C THR A 475 -35.54 11.64 16.70
N VAL A 476 -35.53 11.63 18.04
CA VAL A 476 -36.63 11.14 18.87
C VAL A 476 -37.39 12.31 19.48
N GLY A 477 -38.72 12.18 19.63
CA GLY A 477 -39.51 13.12 20.42
C GLY A 477 -40.97 12.71 20.59
N TRP A 478 -41.74 13.58 21.24
CA TRP A 478 -43.13 13.31 21.59
C TRP A 478 -44.09 13.48 20.41
N TYR A 479 -45.06 12.57 20.33
CA TYR A 479 -46.18 12.59 19.38
C TYR A 479 -47.50 12.36 20.11
N GLU A 480 -48.53 13.15 19.78
CA GLU A 480 -49.89 12.97 20.30
C GLU A 480 -50.47 11.65 19.77
N ILE A 481 -50.85 10.73 20.67
CA ILE A 481 -51.34 9.40 20.27
C ILE A 481 -52.58 9.54 19.38
N ALA A 482 -53.48 10.47 19.69
CA ALA A 482 -54.68 10.71 18.89
C ALA A 482 -54.37 11.16 17.45
N ALA A 483 -53.29 11.91 17.24
CA ALA A 483 -52.89 12.40 15.91
C ALA A 483 -52.31 11.28 15.04
N LEU A 484 -51.68 10.27 15.64
CA LEU A 484 -51.08 9.13 14.93
C LEU A 484 -52.11 8.20 14.29
N TRP A 485 -53.41 8.36 14.60
CA TRP A 485 -54.50 7.62 13.97
C TRP A 485 -55.14 8.35 12.78
N ALA A 486 -54.68 9.55 12.45
CA ALA A 486 -55.17 10.28 11.29
C ALA A 486 -54.75 9.58 9.99
N ALA A 487 -55.56 9.69 8.94
CA ALA A 487 -55.31 8.99 7.67
C ALA A 487 -54.04 9.48 6.93
N ASP A 488 -53.58 10.69 7.26
CA ASP A 488 -52.40 11.36 6.74
C ASP A 488 -51.20 11.29 7.69
N ALA A 489 -51.31 10.59 8.82
CA ALA A 489 -50.20 10.42 9.75
C ALA A 489 -49.10 9.51 9.13
N PRO A 490 -47.81 9.78 9.41
CA PRO A 490 -46.73 8.89 9.00
C PRO A 490 -46.93 7.48 9.57
N PRO A 491 -46.56 6.41 8.84
CA PRO A 491 -46.66 5.06 9.34
C PRO A 491 -45.75 4.87 10.57
N VAL A 492 -46.23 4.12 11.56
CA VAL A 492 -45.51 3.86 12.81
C VAL A 492 -45.13 2.38 12.89
N TYR A 493 -43.85 2.11 13.14
CA TYR A 493 -43.29 0.78 13.24
C TYR A 493 -42.86 0.41 14.67
N PRO A 494 -42.93 -0.88 15.07
CA PRO A 494 -43.41 -2.02 14.27
C PRO A 494 -44.92 -1.96 13.98
N VAL A 495 -45.37 -2.64 12.92
CA VAL A 495 -46.79 -2.66 12.55
C VAL A 495 -47.63 -3.18 13.72
N GLY A 496 -48.74 -2.49 14.02
CA GLY A 496 -49.62 -2.81 15.15
C GLY A 496 -49.18 -2.23 16.49
N VAL A 497 -48.05 -1.53 16.57
CA VAL A 497 -47.58 -0.90 17.83
C VAL A 497 -48.57 0.12 18.38
N LEU A 498 -49.28 0.84 17.52
CA LEU A 498 -50.30 1.81 17.95
C LEU A 498 -51.49 1.15 18.63
N ASP A 499 -51.85 -0.09 18.28
CA ASP A 499 -52.92 -0.82 18.97
C ASP A 499 -52.57 -1.09 20.44
N LEU A 500 -51.28 -1.14 20.76
CA LEU A 500 -50.76 -1.21 22.12
C LEU A 500 -50.80 0.13 22.84
N LEU A 501 -51.34 1.20 22.25
CA LEU A 501 -51.49 2.52 22.88
C LEU A 501 -52.96 2.91 23.08
N ARG A 502 -53.89 2.00 22.76
CA ARG A 502 -55.34 2.17 22.98
C ARG A 502 -55.76 2.03 24.44
#